data_AF-A0A383EN29-F1
#
_entry.id   AF-A0A383EN29-F1
#
_cell.length_a   1.000
_cell.length_b   1.000
_cell.length_c   1.000
_cell.angle_alpha   90.00
_cell.angle_beta   90.00
_cell.angle_gamma   90.00
#
_symmetry.space_group_name_H-M   'P 1'
#
loop_
_entity.id
_entity.type
_entity.pdbx_description
1 polymer ?
#
loop_
_entity_poly.entity_id
_entity_poly.type
_entity_poly.pdbx_seq_one_letter_code
_entity_poly.pdbx_strand_id
1 'polypeptide(L)'
;MAINKEAAEVYKSLGVRPAITASGATTMYGGSKLRPEVYDVMNKASSVMVNIDELNVKAGQAIANMIGAEAAMITSGSGGGLILQAAACIAGSDPANMSKLPDTTGMKNEII
;
A
#
# COMPACT_ATOMS: atom_id res chain seq x y z
N MET A 1 9.15 21.11 16.22
CA MET A 1 7.98 20.78 15.38
C MET A 1 6.77 20.77 16.31
N ALA A 2 5.86 21.73 16.19
CA ALA A 2 4.69 21.84 17.07
C ALA A 2 3.67 20.75 16.72
N ILE A 3 3.04 20.16 17.73
CA ILE A 3 1.87 19.29 17.52
C ILE A 3 0.73 20.18 16.99
N ASN A 4 0.16 19.83 15.83
CA ASN A 4 -1.09 20.44 15.39
C ASN A 4 -2.17 20.08 16.43
N LYS A 5 -2.66 21.09 17.16
CA LYS A 5 -3.59 20.89 18.28
C LYS A 5 -4.92 20.27 17.83
N GLU A 6 -5.46 20.70 16.69
CA GLU A 6 -6.71 20.15 16.15
C GLU A 6 -6.56 18.66 15.79
N ALA A 7 -5.46 18.30 15.12
CA ALA A 7 -5.19 16.90 14.77
C ALA A 7 -4.94 16.02 16.02
N ALA A 8 -4.37 16.59 17.08
CA ALA A 8 -4.19 15.88 18.34
C ALA A 8 -5.51 15.63 19.07
N GLU A 9 -6.49 16.53 18.97
CA GLU A 9 -7.81 16.34 19.58
C GLU A 9 -8.56 15.15 18.97
N VAL A 10 -8.35 14.83 17.68
CA VAL A 10 -8.92 13.62 17.05
C VAL A 10 -8.51 12.37 17.83
N TYR A 11 -7.21 12.18 18.09
CA TYR A 11 -6.75 11.01 18.84
C TYR A 11 -7.11 11.07 20.34
N LYS A 12 -7.08 12.26 20.95
CA LYS A 12 -7.48 12.43 22.35
C LYS A 12 -8.96 12.11 22.58
N SER A 13 -9.84 12.45 21.63
CA SER A 13 -11.26 12.08 21.69
C SER A 13 -11.50 10.56 21.69
N LEU A 14 -10.55 9.79 21.16
CA LEU A 14 -10.52 8.33 21.20
C LEU A 14 -9.81 7.78 22.45
N GLY A 15 -9.39 8.64 23.38
CA GLY A 15 -8.60 8.26 24.56
C GLY A 15 -7.13 7.91 24.25
N VAL A 16 -6.66 8.18 23.02
CA VAL A 16 -5.29 7.88 22.59
C VAL A 16 -4.38 9.07 22.82
N ARG A 17 -3.27 8.86 23.53
CA ARG A 17 -2.28 9.91 23.82
C ARG A 17 -1.36 10.17 22.60
N PRO A 18 -1.34 11.39 22.04
CA PRO A 18 -0.40 11.73 20.98
C PRO A 18 1.05 11.63 21.45
N ALA A 19 1.96 11.20 20.56
CA ALA A 19 3.38 11.05 20.83
C ALA A 19 4.22 12.02 19.98
N ILE A 20 5.29 12.56 20.58
CA ILE A 20 6.42 13.15 19.85
C ILE A 20 7.51 12.09 19.85
N THR A 21 7.93 11.65 18.67
CA THR A 21 8.99 10.66 18.51
C THR A 21 10.14 11.22 17.68
N ALA A 22 11.37 10.93 18.12
CA ALA A 22 12.61 11.17 17.40
C ALA A 22 13.26 9.86 16.93
N SER A 23 12.54 8.73 16.96
CA SER A 23 13.03 7.41 16.56
C SER A 23 12.90 7.13 15.05
N GLY A 24 12.64 8.15 14.23
CA GLY A 24 12.42 8.00 12.79
C GLY A 24 11.09 7.31 12.47
N ALA A 25 11.06 6.57 11.35
CA ALA A 25 9.87 5.88 10.86
C ALA A 25 9.61 4.57 11.63
N THR A 26 9.08 4.69 12.85
CA THR A 26 8.81 3.55 13.74
C THR A 26 7.38 3.04 13.59
N THR A 27 7.20 1.74 13.34
CA THR A 27 5.88 1.09 13.13
C THR A 27 4.92 1.31 14.29
N MET A 28 5.39 1.23 15.54
CA MET A 28 4.58 1.47 16.74
C MET A 28 3.94 2.87 16.77
N TYR A 29 4.53 3.84 16.08
CA TYR A 29 4.04 5.22 16.00
C TYR A 29 3.43 5.57 14.63
N GLY A 30 3.09 4.57 13.81
CA GLY A 30 2.47 4.76 12.50
C GLY A 30 3.45 5.10 11.36
N GLY A 31 4.75 4.91 11.58
CA GLY A 31 5.77 5.14 10.55
C GLY A 31 6.09 6.62 10.36
N SER A 32 5.79 7.17 9.19
CA SER A 32 6.10 8.56 8.81
C SER A 32 4.84 9.35 8.51
N LYS A 33 4.96 10.69 8.57
CA LYS A 33 3.88 11.61 8.22
C LYS A 33 3.96 11.94 6.73
N LEU A 34 2.81 12.03 6.07
CA LEU A 34 2.74 12.56 4.71
C LEU A 34 3.11 14.04 4.69
N ARG A 35 3.67 14.49 3.57
CA ARG A 35 3.96 15.91 3.34
C ARG A 35 2.66 16.67 3.04
N PRO A 36 2.56 17.97 3.37
CA PRO A 36 1.33 18.76 3.16
C PRO A 36 0.76 18.68 1.74
N GLU A 37 1.63 18.70 0.73
CA GLU A 37 1.25 18.60 -0.68
C GLU A 37 0.57 17.27 -1.03
N VAL A 38 0.89 16.19 -0.31
CA VAL A 38 0.25 14.87 -0.52
C VAL A 38 -1.18 14.89 0.02
N TYR A 39 -1.41 15.50 1.20
CA TYR A 39 -2.75 15.64 1.76
C TYR A 39 -3.67 16.46 0.84
N ASP A 40 -3.17 17.55 0.26
CA ASP A 40 -3.92 18.38 -0.68
C ASP A 40 -4.37 17.59 -1.92
N VAL A 41 -3.46 16.80 -2.51
CA VAL A 41 -3.78 15.96 -3.66
C VAL A 41 -4.78 14.85 -3.28
N MET A 42 -4.60 14.19 -2.14
CA MET A 42 -5.52 13.15 -1.67
C MET A 42 -6.93 13.69 -1.46
N ASN A 43 -7.07 14.89 -0.87
CA ASN A 43 -8.37 15.55 -0.67
C ASN A 43 -9.04 15.92 -2.00
N LYS A 44 -8.27 16.34 -3.01
CA LYS A 44 -8.81 16.61 -4.35
C LYS A 44 -9.26 15.32 -5.02
N ALA A 45 -8.43 14.29 -4.99
CA ALA A 45 -8.70 13.00 -5.64
C ALA A 45 -9.94 12.30 -5.07
N SER A 46 -10.19 12.41 -3.76
CA SER A 46 -11.35 11.76 -3.11
C SER A 46 -12.72 12.28 -3.57
N SER A 47 -12.75 13.42 -4.28
CA SER A 47 -13.98 14.03 -4.80
C SER A 47 -14.41 13.51 -6.19
N VAL A 48 -13.63 12.60 -6.78
CA VAL A 48 -13.85 12.11 -8.15
C VAL A 48 -13.83 10.58 -8.18
N MET A 49 -14.75 9.99 -8.95
CA MET A 49 -14.77 8.55 -9.22
C MET A 49 -14.00 8.24 -10.52
N VAL A 50 -13.22 7.17 -10.52
CA VAL A 50 -12.42 6.72 -11.67
C VAL A 50 -12.52 5.21 -11.83
N ASN A 51 -12.12 4.70 -13.00
CA ASN A 51 -11.85 3.28 -13.15
C ASN A 51 -10.57 2.92 -12.37
N ILE A 52 -10.70 2.03 -11.38
CA ILE A 52 -9.60 1.65 -10.49
C ILE A 52 -8.54 0.79 -11.19
N ASP A 53 -8.94 -0.01 -12.19
CA ASP A 53 -7.98 -0.81 -12.96
C ASP A 53 -7.07 0.10 -13.78
N GLU A 54 -7.64 1.12 -14.43
CA GLU A 54 -6.87 2.14 -15.16
C GLU A 54 -5.92 2.89 -14.23
N LEU A 55 -6.41 3.32 -13.06
CA LEU A 55 -5.58 4.00 -12.06
C LEU A 55 -4.39 3.15 -11.63
N ASN A 56 -4.59 1.85 -11.36
CA ASN A 56 -3.52 0.95 -10.96
C ASN A 56 -2.47 0.77 -12.06
N VAL A 57 -2.89 0.62 -13.32
CA VAL A 57 -1.98 0.53 -14.47
C VAL A 57 -1.13 1.80 -14.58
N LYS A 58 -1.75 2.97 -14.48
CA LYS A 58 -1.04 4.27 -14.58
C LYS A 58 -0.11 4.51 -13.39
N ALA A 59 -0.54 4.20 -12.18
CA ALA A 59 0.28 4.32 -10.98
C ALA A 59 1.50 3.38 -11.04
N GLY A 60 1.31 2.14 -11.51
CA GLY A 60 2.39 1.18 -11.73
C GLY A 60 3.42 1.71 -12.74
N GLN A 61 2.97 2.24 -13.88
CA GLN A 61 3.86 2.86 -14.89
C GLN A 61 4.65 4.04 -14.31
N ALA A 62 4.00 4.90 -13.53
CA ALA A 62 4.67 6.03 -12.89
C ALA A 62 5.79 5.58 -11.95
N ILE A 63 5.52 4.59 -11.07
CA ILE A 63 6.53 4.07 -10.14
C ILE A 63 7.65 3.34 -10.88
N ALA A 64 7.33 2.50 -11.87
CA ALA A 64 8.32 1.79 -12.67
C ALA A 64 9.32 2.76 -13.31
N ASN A 65 8.82 3.86 -13.89
CA ASN A 65 9.66 4.92 -14.46
C ASN A 65 10.54 5.62 -13.41
N MET A 66 10.03 5.85 -12.19
CA MET A 66 10.80 6.51 -11.13
C MET A 66 11.97 5.65 -10.63
N ILE A 67 11.81 4.32 -10.61
CA ILE A 67 12.80 3.40 -10.06
C ILE A 67 13.64 2.67 -11.13
N GLY A 68 13.34 2.89 -12.43
CA GLY A 68 14.03 2.23 -13.53
C GLY A 68 13.71 0.75 -13.69
N ALA A 69 12.50 0.32 -13.32
CA ALA A 69 12.04 -1.06 -13.49
C ALA A 69 11.18 -1.22 -14.75
N GLU A 70 11.09 -2.46 -15.26
CA GLU A 70 10.25 -2.77 -16.43
C GLU A 70 8.76 -2.61 -16.14
N ALA A 71 8.34 -2.92 -14.91
CA ALA A 71 6.97 -2.78 -14.43
C ALA A 71 6.93 -2.64 -12.91
N ALA A 72 5.84 -2.07 -12.39
CA ALA A 72 5.55 -2.03 -10.96
C ALA A 72 4.04 -2.23 -10.71
N MET A 73 3.71 -2.80 -9.55
CA MET A 73 2.34 -3.01 -9.10
C MET A 73 2.14 -2.32 -7.75
N ILE A 74 1.05 -1.57 -7.62
CA ILE A 74 0.65 -0.97 -6.35
C ILE A 74 -0.13 -2.01 -5.55
N THR A 75 0.22 -2.16 -4.27
CA THR A 75 -0.40 -3.11 -3.36
C THR A 75 -0.77 -2.41 -2.05
N SER A 76 -1.52 -3.08 -1.18
CA SER A 76 -1.91 -2.52 0.13
C SER A 76 -0.74 -2.28 1.08
N GLY A 77 0.42 -2.86 0.79
CA GLY A 77 1.66 -2.75 1.55
C GLY A 77 2.58 -3.93 1.25
N SER A 78 3.80 -3.93 1.81
CA SER A 78 4.81 -4.95 1.49
C SER A 78 4.36 -6.38 1.76
N GLY A 79 3.57 -6.62 2.82
CA GLY A 79 2.99 -7.93 3.10
C GLY A 79 2.02 -8.40 2.01
N GLY A 80 1.18 -7.50 1.49
CA GLY A 80 0.32 -7.78 0.34
C GLY A 80 1.14 -8.05 -0.93
N GLY A 81 2.23 -7.31 -1.13
CA GLY A 81 3.19 -7.56 -2.21
C GLY A 81 3.80 -8.97 -2.15
N LEU A 82 4.23 -9.43 -0.97
CA LEU A 82 4.75 -10.79 -0.78
C LEU A 82 3.70 -11.86 -1.08
N ILE A 83 2.44 -11.65 -0.66
CA ILE A 83 1.34 -12.58 -0.95
C ILE A 83 1.10 -12.65 -2.46
N LEU A 84 1.03 -11.52 -3.16
CA LEU A 84 0.82 -11.49 -4.61
C LEU A 84 2.00 -12.08 -5.39
N GLN A 85 3.23 -11.83 -4.92
CA GLN A 85 4.42 -12.47 -5.46
C GLN A 85 4.34 -14.00 -5.33
N ALA A 86 3.98 -14.49 -4.15
CA ALA A 86 3.83 -15.91 -3.91
C ALA A 86 2.74 -16.54 -4.79
N ALA A 87 1.58 -15.87 -4.88
CA ALA A 87 0.50 -16.27 -5.77
C ALA A 87 0.95 -16.35 -7.24
N ALA A 88 1.73 -15.37 -7.71
CA ALA A 88 2.25 -15.36 -9.07
C ALA A 88 3.25 -16.51 -9.33
N CYS A 89 4.14 -16.81 -8.38
CA CYS A 89 5.07 -17.94 -8.49
C CYS A 89 4.34 -19.30 -8.51
N ILE A 90 3.27 -19.43 -7.73
CA ILE A 90 2.49 -20.66 -7.59
C ILE A 90 1.55 -20.89 -8.77
N ALA A 91 0.78 -19.87 -9.18
CA ALA A 91 -0.20 -19.97 -10.27
C ALA A 91 0.40 -19.81 -11.67
N GLY A 92 1.53 -19.12 -11.79
CA GLY A 92 2.12 -18.77 -13.07
C GLY A 92 1.16 -17.92 -13.91
N SER A 93 1.10 -18.21 -15.21
CA SER A 93 0.25 -17.48 -16.17
C SER A 93 -1.06 -18.21 -16.50
N ASP A 94 -1.48 -19.19 -15.68
CA ASP A 94 -2.70 -19.98 -15.92
C ASP A 94 -3.91 -19.40 -15.14
N PRO A 95 -4.94 -18.86 -15.83
CA PRO A 95 -6.12 -18.29 -15.18
C PRO A 95 -6.93 -19.28 -14.34
N ALA A 96 -6.91 -20.57 -14.68
CA ALA A 96 -7.60 -21.60 -13.90
C ALA A 96 -6.92 -21.75 -12.53
N ASN A 97 -5.58 -21.77 -12.51
CA ASN A 97 -4.80 -21.81 -11.29
C ASN A 97 -4.95 -20.52 -10.46
N MET A 98 -4.95 -19.34 -11.10
CA MET A 98 -5.18 -18.07 -10.40
C MET A 98 -6.53 -18.05 -9.68
N SER A 99 -7.58 -18.53 -10.36
CA SER A 99 -8.95 -18.58 -9.81
C SER A 99 -9.11 -19.62 -8.69
N LYS A 100 -8.22 -20.60 -8.63
CA LYS A 100 -8.23 -21.69 -7.63
C LYS A 100 -7.60 -21.29 -6.30
N LEU A 101 -6.70 -20.30 -6.30
CA LEU A 101 -6.04 -19.84 -5.09
C LEU A 101 -7.07 -19.41 -4.02
N PRO A 102 -6.83 -19.73 -2.73
CA PRO A 102 -5.59 -20.27 -2.17
C PRO A 102 -5.47 -21.81 -2.18
N ASP A 103 -6.39 -22.55 -2.81
CA ASP A 103 -6.26 -24.02 -2.95
C ASP A 103 -5.18 -24.36 -3.98
N THR A 104 -4.06 -24.89 -3.50
CA THR A 104 -2.89 -25.26 -4.31
C THR A 104 -2.86 -26.74 -4.68
N THR A 105 -3.96 -27.49 -4.47
CA THR A 105 -4.02 -28.92 -4.82
C THR A 105 -3.65 -29.14 -6.29
N GLY A 106 -2.61 -29.93 -6.56
CA GLY A 106 -2.11 -30.18 -7.92
C GLY A 106 -1.22 -29.07 -8.50
N MET A 107 -0.81 -28.08 -7.69
CA MET A 107 0.10 -27.01 -8.04
C MET A 107 1.39 -27.10 -7.20
N LYS A 108 2.44 -26.37 -7.60
CA LYS A 108 3.60 -26.16 -6.72
C LYS A 108 3.16 -25.29 -5.54
N ASN A 109 3.61 -25.62 -4.34
CA ASN A 109 3.21 -24.94 -3.10
C ASN A 109 4.41 -24.47 -2.26
N GLU A 110 5.60 -24.40 -2.87
CA GLU A 110 6.83 -23.93 -2.27
C GLU A 110 7.54 -22.94 -3.21
N ILE A 111 8.16 -21.92 -2.63
CA ILE A 111 8.97 -20.90 -3.32
C ILE A 111 10.37 -21.02 -2.73
N ILE A 112 11.36 -21.35 -3.57
CA ILE A 112 12.76 -21.59 -3.19
C ILE A 112 13.58 -20.32 -3.45
#